data_AF-A0A7W8G163-F1
#
_entry.id   AF-A0A7W8G163-F1
#
_cell.length_a   1.000
_cell.length_b   1.000
_cell.length_c   1.000
_cell.angle_alpha   90.00
_cell.angle_beta   90.00
_cell.angle_gamma   90.00
#
_symmetry.space_group_name_H-M   'P 1'
#
loop_
_entity.id
_entity.type
_entity.pdbx_description
1 polymer ?
#
loop_
_entity_poly.entity_id
_entity_poly.type
_entity_poly.pdbx_seq_one_letter_code
_entity_poly.pdbx_strand_id
1 'polypeptide(L)'
;MKLLIRMLVLSRYLTLNRQAREIRRIVQALPVTAQRAVGQLAMAEIQNAAKEPIPHLYGSENVDRYQPWGDAASQSFVKARSRVPQLKLRGIAMWLAVVYHETRDSQHRNLLDIHREVLGLLGLLKGTYAAGANTEIAIA
;
A
#
# COMPACT_ATOMS: atom_id res chain seq x y z
N MET A 1 -4.88 23.99 18.31
CA MET A 1 -4.21 22.75 17.83
C MET A 1 -5.14 21.79 17.07
N LYS A 2 -6.41 21.59 17.47
CA LYS A 2 -7.35 20.68 16.77
C LYS A 2 -7.56 21.00 15.27
N LEU A 3 -7.64 22.28 14.89
CA LEU A 3 -7.77 22.70 13.49
C LEU A 3 -6.55 22.32 12.64
N LEU A 4 -5.33 22.54 13.15
CA LEU A 4 -4.09 22.16 12.46
C LEU A 4 -4.01 20.64 12.24
N ILE A 5 -4.34 19.85 13.27
CA ILE A 5 -4.39 18.38 13.15
C ILE A 5 -5.40 17.95 12.08
N ARG A 6 -6.61 18.55 12.07
CA ARG A 6 -7.62 18.28 11.05
C ARG A 6 -7.14 18.66 9.64
N MET A 7 -6.44 19.79 9.48
CA MET A 7 -5.86 20.20 8.20
C MET A 7 -4.77 19.24 7.72
N LEU A 8 -3.89 18.80 8.63
CA LEU A 8 -2.86 17.80 8.32
C LEU A 8 -3.49 16.48 7.89
N VAL A 9 -4.50 16.00 8.61
CA VAL A 9 -5.20 14.75 8.27
C VAL A 9 -5.90 14.89 6.92
N LEU A 10 -6.52 16.03 6.64
CA LEU A 10 -7.15 16.30 5.36
C LEU A 10 -6.12 16.31 4.22
N SER A 11 -4.97 16.95 4.40
CA SER A 11 -3.92 16.98 3.38
C SER A 11 -3.35 15.58 3.12
N ARG A 12 -3.18 14.77 4.17
CA ARG A 12 -2.75 13.37 4.04
C ARG A 12 -3.79 12.55 3.30
N TYR A 13 -5.07 12.70 3.65
CA TYR A 13 -6.16 12.03 2.93
C TYR A 13 -6.18 12.38 1.45
N LEU A 14 -6.07 13.67 1.08
CA LEU A 14 -6.04 14.08 -0.33
C LEU A 14 -4.87 13.45 -1.09
N THR A 15 -3.70 13.40 -0.45
CA THR A 15 -2.50 12.76 -0.99
C THR A 15 -2.72 11.26 -1.23
N LEU A 16 -3.15 10.53 -0.20
CA LEU A 16 -3.36 9.08 -0.26
C LEU A 16 -4.49 8.71 -1.22
N ASN A 17 -5.59 9.47 -1.25
CA ASN A 17 -6.70 9.25 -2.18
C ASN A 17 -6.24 9.39 -3.64
N ARG A 18 -5.42 10.40 -3.95
CA ARG A 18 -4.84 10.55 -5.30
C ARG A 18 -3.95 9.35 -5.64
N GLN A 19 -3.07 8.96 -4.72
CA GLN A 19 -2.16 7.83 -4.91
C GLN A 19 -2.93 6.51 -5.07
N ALA A 20 -3.95 6.25 -4.25
CA ALA A 20 -4.75 5.02 -4.27
C ALA A 20 -5.44 4.81 -5.62
N ARG A 21 -6.04 5.87 -6.18
CA ARG A 21 -6.67 5.82 -7.51
C ARG A 21 -5.66 5.48 -8.60
N GLU A 22 -4.45 6.03 -8.53
CA GLU A 22 -3.41 5.78 -9.52
C GLU A 22 -2.82 4.37 -9.36
N ILE A 23 -2.55 3.92 -8.13
CA ILE A 23 -2.13 2.55 -7.83
C ILE A 23 -3.16 1.54 -8.30
N ARG A 24 -4.45 1.78 -8.06
CA ARG A 24 -5.54 0.93 -8.56
C ARG A 24 -5.46 0.78 -10.08
N ARG A 25 -5.32 1.88 -10.81
CA ARG A 25 -5.18 1.85 -12.28
C ARG A 25 -3.95 1.06 -12.72
N ILE A 26 -2.81 1.27 -12.06
CA ILE A 26 -1.56 0.55 -12.36
C ILE A 26 -1.77 -0.95 -12.13
N VAL A 27 -2.33 -1.35 -10.98
CA VAL A 27 -2.60 -2.75 -10.63
C VAL A 27 -3.53 -3.42 -11.63
N GLN A 28 -4.62 -2.75 -12.02
CA GLN A 28 -5.57 -3.26 -13.00
C GLN A 28 -4.97 -3.42 -14.41
N ALA A 29 -3.99 -2.59 -14.76
CA ALA A 29 -3.26 -2.68 -16.02
C ALA A 29 -2.14 -3.74 -16.02
N LEU A 30 -1.78 -4.32 -14.86
CA LEU A 30 -0.76 -5.35 -14.80
C LEU A 30 -1.28 -6.69 -15.35
N PRO A 31 -0.44 -7.48 -16.03
CA PRO A 31 -0.74 -8.89 -16.32
C PRO A 31 -1.01 -9.66 -15.02
N VAL A 32 -1.85 -10.71 -15.10
CA VAL A 32 -2.22 -11.53 -13.95
C VAL A 32 -0.99 -12.07 -13.20
N THR A 33 0.05 -12.52 -13.91
CA THR A 33 1.30 -12.99 -13.31
C THR A 33 1.99 -11.93 -12.44
N ALA A 34 2.01 -10.68 -12.91
CA ALA A 34 2.55 -9.55 -12.16
C ALA A 34 1.66 -9.15 -10.98
N GLN A 35 0.33 -9.25 -11.11
CA GLN A 35 -0.60 -9.05 -9.99
C GLN A 35 -0.34 -10.08 -8.87
N ARG A 36 -0.11 -11.35 -9.21
CA ARG A 36 0.25 -12.40 -8.23
C ARG A 36 1.54 -12.06 -7.49
N ALA A 37 2.57 -11.66 -8.24
CA ALA A 37 3.86 -11.27 -7.66
C ALA A 37 3.71 -10.08 -6.70
N VAL A 38 2.93 -9.05 -7.07
CA VAL A 38 2.63 -7.92 -6.19
C VAL A 38 1.88 -8.37 -4.94
N GLY A 39 0.90 -9.27 -5.07
CA GLY A 39 0.17 -9.82 -3.93
C GLY A 39 1.08 -10.51 -2.91
N GLN A 40 1.99 -11.37 -3.38
CA GLN A 40 2.98 -12.04 -2.53
C GLN A 40 3.93 -11.04 -1.85
N LEU A 41 4.48 -10.09 -2.62
CA LEU A 41 5.35 -9.05 -2.08
C LEU A 41 4.63 -8.19 -1.04
N ALA A 42 3.40 -7.74 -1.33
CA ALA A 42 2.63 -6.91 -0.42
C ALA A 42 2.35 -7.60 0.91
N MET A 43 2.02 -8.90 0.90
CA MET A 43 1.85 -9.68 2.12
C MET A 43 3.15 -9.78 2.93
N ALA A 44 4.27 -10.05 2.26
CA ALA A 44 5.57 -10.09 2.92
C ALA A 44 5.95 -8.73 3.54
N GLU A 45 5.74 -7.62 2.83
CA GLU A 45 6.01 -6.28 3.35
C GLU A 45 5.07 -5.91 4.51
N ILE A 46 3.79 -6.29 4.46
CA ILE A 46 2.86 -6.09 5.59
C ILE A 46 3.35 -6.83 6.84
N GLN A 47 3.82 -8.08 6.68
CA GLN A 47 4.35 -8.88 7.77
C GLN A 47 5.67 -8.32 8.31
N ASN A 48 6.54 -7.81 7.44
CA ASN A 48 7.80 -7.19 7.84
C ASN A 48 7.55 -5.89 8.61
N ALA A 49 6.69 -5.01 8.08
CA ALA A 49 6.30 -3.77 8.75
C ALA A 49 5.68 -4.03 10.13
N ALA A 50 4.93 -5.12 10.30
CA ALA A 50 4.32 -5.47 11.58
C ALA A 50 5.33 -5.87 12.67
N LYS A 51 6.57 -6.21 12.31
CA LYS A 51 7.65 -6.52 13.25
C LYS A 51 8.36 -5.27 13.78
N GLU A 52 8.18 -4.13 13.12
CA GLU A 52 8.81 -2.87 13.52
C GLU A 52 8.11 -2.26 14.75
N PRO A 53 8.84 -1.52 15.60
CA PRO A 53 8.25 -0.82 16.74
C PRO A 53 7.17 0.19 16.33
N ILE A 54 7.31 0.79 15.14
CA ILE A 54 6.36 1.77 14.59
C ILE A 54 6.02 1.37 13.14
N PRO A 55 5.07 0.44 12.93
CA PRO A 55 4.81 -0.16 11.61
C PRO A 55 4.48 0.82 10.48
N HIS A 56 3.84 1.94 10.79
CA HIS A 56 3.47 2.95 9.78
C HIS A 56 4.65 3.82 9.30
N LEU A 57 5.83 3.70 9.94
CA LEU A 57 7.07 4.34 9.51
C LEU A 57 8.01 3.36 8.79
N TYR A 58 7.54 2.14 8.50
CA TYR A 58 8.33 1.13 7.82
C TYR A 58 8.87 1.63 6.47
N GLY A 59 10.19 1.55 6.30
CA GLY A 59 10.90 1.97 5.09
C GLY A 59 10.93 3.48 4.83
N SER A 60 10.64 4.29 5.85
CA SER A 60 10.90 5.74 5.78
C SER A 60 12.37 6.05 5.99
N GLU A 61 12.91 6.92 5.14
CA GLU A 61 14.30 7.38 5.24
C GLU A 61 14.39 8.66 6.08
N ASN A 62 13.37 9.52 6.02
CA ASN A 62 13.26 10.72 6.82
C ASN A 62 12.12 10.60 7.82
N VAL A 63 12.47 10.19 9.05
CA VAL A 63 11.54 10.24 10.19
C VAL A 63 11.72 11.58 10.89
N ASP A 64 11.06 12.62 10.37
CA ASP A 64 11.01 13.90 11.08
C ASP A 64 10.11 13.74 12.31
N ARG A 65 10.63 14.07 13.49
CA ARG A 65 9.91 14.02 14.77
C ARG A 65 8.61 14.84 14.74
N TYR A 66 8.53 15.84 13.88
CA TYR A 66 7.37 16.73 13.77
C TYR A 66 6.36 16.31 12.70
N GLN A 67 6.64 15.27 11.90
CA GLN A 67 5.69 14.75 10.92
C GLN A 67 4.86 13.58 11.47
N PRO A 68 3.51 13.62 11.38
CA PRO A 68 2.66 12.53 11.84
C PRO A 68 2.78 11.24 11.00
N TRP A 69 3.38 11.32 9.81
CA TRP A 69 3.49 10.22 8.85
C TRP A 69 4.88 10.23 8.22
N GLY A 70 5.36 9.04 7.85
CA GLY A 70 6.60 8.88 7.09
C GLY A 70 6.47 9.24 5.61
N ASP A 71 7.62 9.41 4.97
CA ASP A 71 7.78 9.58 3.52
C ASP A 71 7.69 8.28 2.71
N ALA A 72 7.67 7.11 3.36
CA ALA A 72 7.70 5.79 2.71
C ALA A 72 6.58 5.59 1.69
N ALA A 73 5.36 6.06 1.99
CA ALA A 73 4.23 6.01 1.03
C ALA A 73 4.54 6.85 -0.22
N SER A 74 5.08 8.05 -0.08
CA SER A 74 5.43 8.90 -1.21
C SER A 74 6.58 8.30 -2.04
N GLN A 75 7.61 7.78 -1.38
CA GLN A 75 8.74 7.15 -2.07
C GLN A 75 8.33 5.88 -2.83
N SER A 76 7.55 5.00 -2.19
CA SER A 76 7.04 3.77 -2.81
C SER A 76 6.10 4.08 -3.97
N PHE A 77 5.30 5.14 -3.87
CA PHE A 77 4.47 5.63 -4.97
C PHE A 77 5.30 6.07 -6.19
N VAL A 78 6.43 6.76 -5.98
CA VAL A 78 7.36 7.09 -7.07
C VAL A 78 7.90 5.82 -7.73
N LYS A 79 8.33 4.83 -6.91
CA LYS A 79 8.82 3.53 -7.38
C LYS A 79 7.75 2.77 -8.18
N ALA A 80 6.49 2.82 -7.75
CA ALA A 80 5.35 2.19 -8.43
C ALA A 80 5.11 2.73 -9.86
N ARG A 81 5.57 3.95 -10.16
CA ARG A 81 5.49 4.57 -11.48
C ARG A 81 6.72 4.30 -12.36
N SER A 82 7.72 3.57 -11.85
CA SER A 82 8.94 3.27 -12.58
C SER A 82 8.66 2.52 -13.87
N ARG A 83 9.52 2.73 -14.88
CA ARG A 83 9.52 1.92 -16.12
C ARG A 83 10.17 0.55 -15.89
N VAL A 84 10.98 0.41 -14.85
CA VAL A 84 11.63 -0.85 -14.48
C VAL A 84 10.59 -1.76 -13.82
N PRO A 85 10.24 -2.93 -14.41
CA PRO A 85 9.15 -3.77 -13.90
C PRO A 85 9.33 -4.17 -12.44
N GLN A 86 10.52 -4.62 -12.05
CA GLN A 86 10.80 -5.07 -10.69
C GLN A 86 10.62 -3.93 -9.67
N LEU A 87 11.11 -2.73 -9.98
CA LEU A 87 10.96 -1.56 -9.11
C LEU A 87 9.49 -1.13 -9.00
N LYS A 88 8.74 -1.22 -10.09
CA LYS A 88 7.30 -0.98 -10.11
C LYS A 88 6.55 -1.93 -9.17
N LEU A 89 6.77 -3.24 -9.30
CA LEU A 89 6.05 -4.23 -8.46
C LEU A 89 6.39 -4.05 -6.97
N ARG A 90 7.67 -3.85 -6.64
CA ARG A 90 8.09 -3.58 -5.25
C ARG A 90 7.53 -2.25 -4.73
N GLY A 91 7.49 -1.21 -5.57
CA GLY A 91 6.89 0.07 -5.22
C GLY A 91 5.40 -0.05 -4.88
N ILE A 92 4.63 -0.80 -5.68
CA ILE A 92 3.21 -1.05 -5.39
C ILE A 92 3.04 -1.82 -4.08
N ALA A 93 3.81 -2.90 -3.90
CA ALA A 93 3.75 -3.74 -2.70
C ALA A 93 4.08 -2.95 -1.43
N MET A 94 5.15 -2.17 -1.46
CA MET A 94 5.57 -1.31 -0.34
C MET A 94 4.53 -0.24 -0.03
N TRP A 95 3.96 0.39 -1.06
CA TRP A 95 2.91 1.39 -0.88
C TRP A 95 1.68 0.79 -0.17
N LEU A 96 1.23 -0.39 -0.62
CA LEU A 96 0.11 -1.08 0.01
C LEU A 96 0.39 -1.43 1.48
N ALA A 97 1.61 -1.89 1.80
CA ALA A 97 1.98 -2.26 3.16
C ALA A 97 2.02 -1.06 4.11
N VAL A 98 2.65 0.03 3.69
CA VAL A 98 2.76 1.26 4.50
C VAL A 98 1.38 1.86 4.73
N VAL A 99 0.58 2.03 3.67
CA VAL A 99 -0.74 2.65 3.78
C VAL A 99 -1.70 1.77 4.57
N TYR A 100 -1.58 0.44 4.48
CA TYR A 100 -2.33 -0.47 5.34
C TYR A 100 -2.11 -0.17 6.82
N HIS A 101 -0.84 -0.12 7.27
CA HIS A 101 -0.52 0.14 8.68
C HIS A 101 -0.76 1.59 9.10
N GLU A 102 -0.65 2.54 8.18
CA GLU A 102 -0.95 3.95 8.45
C GLU A 102 -2.44 4.20 8.70
N THR A 103 -3.32 3.48 8.00
CA THR A 103 -4.76 3.77 7.99
C THR A 103 -5.59 2.84 8.86
N ARG A 104 -5.10 1.64 9.20
CA ARG A 104 -5.88 0.59 9.89
C ARG A 104 -6.50 1.01 11.24
N ASP A 105 -5.76 1.79 12.02
CA ASP A 105 -6.13 2.20 13.38
C ASP A 105 -6.55 3.69 13.42
N SER A 106 -6.86 4.28 12.26
CA SER A 106 -7.17 5.70 12.18
C SER A 106 -8.53 6.05 12.79
N GLN A 107 -8.56 7.10 13.62
CA GLN A 107 -9.80 7.67 14.17
C GLN A 107 -10.55 8.55 13.16
N HIS A 108 -9.99 8.77 11.97
CA HIS A 108 -10.56 9.66 10.97
C HIS A 108 -11.23 8.87 9.84
N ARG A 109 -12.55 9.09 9.67
CA ARG A 109 -13.37 8.38 8.67
C ARG A 109 -12.76 8.38 7.27
N ASN A 110 -12.25 9.52 6.83
CA ASN A 110 -11.64 9.67 5.50
C ASN A 110 -10.44 8.73 5.29
N LEU A 111 -9.63 8.51 6.32
CA LEU A 111 -8.50 7.58 6.24
C LEU A 111 -8.96 6.11 6.33
N LEU A 112 -10.03 5.83 7.07
CA LEU A 112 -10.66 4.49 7.07
C LEU A 112 -11.23 4.13 5.69
N ASP A 113 -11.74 5.11 4.94
CA ASP A 113 -12.20 4.86 3.57
C ASP A 113 -11.02 4.48 2.65
N ILE A 114 -9.85 5.10 2.83
CA ILE A 114 -8.59 4.68 2.17
C ILE A 114 -8.20 3.27 2.62
N HIS A 115 -8.33 2.95 3.90
CA HIS A 115 -8.02 1.61 4.41
C HIS A 115 -8.85 0.53 3.70
N ARG A 116 -10.16 0.76 3.52
CA ARG A 116 -11.05 -0.15 2.80
C ARG A 116 -10.65 -0.30 1.33
N GLU A 117 -10.24 0.79 0.68
CA GLU A 117 -9.72 0.73 -0.69
C GLU A 117 -8.44 -0.13 -0.77
N VAL A 118 -7.53 0.02 0.17
CA VAL A 118 -6.32 -0.82 0.26
C VAL A 118 -6.68 -2.29 0.48
N LEU A 119 -7.60 -2.59 1.41
CA LEU A 119 -8.09 -3.96 1.62
C LEU A 119 -8.73 -4.54 0.35
N GLY A 120 -9.50 -3.74 -0.39
CA GLY A 120 -10.09 -4.16 -1.66
C GLY A 120 -9.03 -4.50 -2.72
N LEU A 121 -7.97 -3.69 -2.83
CA LEU A 121 -6.84 -3.97 -3.72
C LEU A 121 -6.07 -5.23 -3.30
N LEU A 122 -5.81 -5.41 -2.00
CA LEU A 122 -5.17 -6.61 -1.48
C LEU A 122 -6.04 -7.86 -1.72
N GLY A 123 -7.35 -7.74 -1.58
CA GLY A 123 -8.31 -8.80 -1.90
C GLY A 123 -8.29 -9.21 -3.37
N LEU A 124 -8.27 -8.22 -4.29
CA LEU A 124 -8.13 -8.46 -5.72
C LEU A 124 -6.83 -9.21 -6.03
N LEU A 125 -5.70 -8.70 -5.52
CA LEU A 125 -4.39 -9.31 -5.71
C LEU A 125 -4.37 -10.75 -5.14
N LYS A 126 -4.98 -10.98 -3.98
CA LYS A 126 -5.11 -12.30 -3.36
C LYS A 126 -5.93 -13.28 -4.17
N GLY A 127 -7.07 -12.84 -4.69
CA GLY A 127 -7.92 -13.66 -5.56
C GLY A 127 -7.15 -14.14 -6.80
N THR A 128 -6.30 -13.30 -7.38
CA THR A 128 -5.56 -13.68 -8.60
C THR A 128 -4.50 -14.75 -8.39
N TYR A 129 -3.80 -14.78 -7.24
CA TYR A 129 -2.82 -15.83 -6.97
C TYR A 129 -3.44 -17.11 -6.39
N ALA A 130 -4.50 -17.00 -5.58
CA ALA A 130 -5.21 -18.18 -5.07
C ALA A 130 -5.85 -18.99 -6.20
N ALA A 131 -6.41 -18.31 -7.22
CA ALA A 131 -6.91 -18.98 -8.42
C ALA A 131 -5.79 -19.70 -9.20
N GLY A 132 -4.57 -19.16 -9.22
CA GLY A 132 -3.42 -19.81 -9.84
C GLY A 132 -3.01 -21.10 -9.11
N ALA A 133 -2.90 -21.04 -7.77
CA ALA A 133 -2.52 -22.18 -6.95
C ALA A 133 -3.51 -23.36 -7.07
N ASN A 134 -4.82 -23.09 -7.12
CA ASN A 134 -5.83 -24.13 -7.34
C ASN A 134 -5.75 -24.74 -8.74
N THR A 135 -5.27 -24.00 -9.74
CA THR A 135 -5.12 -24.51 -11.11
C THR A 135 -3.92 -25.46 -11.23
N GLU A 136 -2.81 -25.16 -10.54
CA GLU A 136 -1.63 -26.03 -10.51
C GLU A 136 -1.90 -27.36 -9.79
N ILE A 137 -2.74 -27.36 -8.74
CA ILE A 137 -3.13 -28.58 -8.03
C ILE A 137 -4.10 -29.45 -8.85
N ALA A 138 -4.92 -28.86 -9.73
CA ALA A 138 -5.88 -29.59 -10.54
C ALA A 138 -5.26 -30.30 -11.77
N ILE A 139 -4.01 -29.99 -12.10
CA ILE A 139 -3.29 -30.54 -13.27
C ILE A 139 -2.20 -31.55 -12.84
N ALA A 140 -1.94 -31.69 -11.53
CA ALA A 140 -1.03 -32.66 -10.94
C ALA A 140 -1.77 -33.93 -10.49
#